data_AF-B8ICS7-F1
#
_entry.id   AF-B8ICS7-F1
#
_cell.length_a   1.000
_cell.length_b   1.000
_cell.length_c   1.000
_cell.angle_alpha   90.00
_cell.angle_beta   90.00
_cell.angle_gamma   90.00
#
_symmetry.space_group_name_H-M   'P 1'
#
loop_
_entity.id
_entity.type
_entity.pdbx_description
1 polymer ?
#
loop_
_entity_poly.entity_id
_entity_poly.type
_entity_poly.pdbx_seq_one_letter_code
_entity_poly.pdbx_strand_id
1 'polypeptide(L)' 'MPRRPAAVTQADIARAIRAVRDAGLPVTRVVLRPDGIAVETTEGAITTEPFALPPEEPEAERRDVIL' A
#
# COMPACT_ATOMS: atom_id res chain seq x y z
N MET A 1 -15.93 16.81 -17.16
CA MET A 1 -16.08 16.04 -15.91
C MET A 1 -17.01 14.87 -16.17
N PRO A 2 -16.63 13.63 -15.82
CA PRO A 2 -17.55 12.51 -15.85
C PRO A 2 -18.75 12.83 -14.93
N ARG A 3 -19.97 12.68 -15.46
CA ARG A 3 -21.22 13.02 -14.76
C ARG A 3 -21.75 11.87 -13.90
N ARG A 4 -21.05 10.72 -13.91
CA ARG A 4 -21.43 9.52 -13.18
C ARG A 4 -20.63 9.45 -11.88
N PRO A 5 -21.27 9.30 -10.71
CA PRO A 5 -20.55 9.07 -9.47
C PRO A 5 -19.76 7.77 -9.55
N ALA A 6 -18.61 7.73 -8.87
CA ALA A 6 -17.84 6.50 -8.73
C ALA A 6 -18.67 5.48 -7.94
N ALA A 7 -18.59 4.21 -8.34
CA ALA A 7 -19.24 3.11 -7.61
C ALA A 7 -18.64 2.90 -6.21
N VAL A 8 -17.39 3.34 -6.01
CA VAL A 8 -16.65 3.26 -4.75
C VAL A 8 -16.05 4.62 -4.47
N THR A 9 -16.21 5.10 -3.24
CA THR A 9 -15.58 6.34 -2.77
C THR A 9 -14.42 6.06 -1.82
N GLN A 10 -13.61 7.10 -1.56
CA GLN A 10 -12.57 7.03 -0.55
C GLN A 10 -13.12 6.80 0.86
N ALA A 11 -14.34 7.27 1.13
CA ALA A 11 -15.01 7.04 2.41
C ALA A 11 -15.37 5.56 2.60
N ASP A 12 -15.77 4.88 1.53
CA ASP A 12 -16.07 3.44 1.55
C ASP A 12 -14.80 2.63 1.83
N ILE A 13 -13.70 2.98 1.16
CA ILE A 13 -12.38 2.36 1.38
C ILE A 13 -11.93 2.56 2.83
N ALA A 14 -11.98 3.79 3.34
CA ALA A 14 -11.59 4.08 4.71
C ALA A 14 -12.43 3.33 5.75
N ARG A 15 -13.74 3.20 5.49
CA ARG A 15 -14.67 2.45 6.36
C ARG A 15 -14.31 0.97 6.39
N ALA A 16 -14.06 0.35 5.23
CA ALA A 16 -13.71 -1.06 5.16
C ALA A 16 -12.37 -1.36 5.85
N ILE A 17 -11.35 -0.52 5.64
CA ILE A 17 -10.04 -0.66 6.30
C ILE A 17 -10.18 -0.59 7.83
N ARG A 18 -10.96 0.38 8.34
CA ARG A 18 -11.18 0.52 9.79
C ARG A 18 -11.87 -0.72 10.36
N ALA A 19 -12.93 -1.20 9.72
CA ALA A 19 -13.64 -2.40 10.17
C ALA A 19 -12.71 -3.62 10.26
N VAL A 20 -11.81 -3.80 9.29
CA VAL A 20 -10.83 -4.90 9.29
C VAL A 20 -9.79 -4.73 10.41
N ARG A 21 -9.32 -3.51 10.65
CA ARG A 21 -8.39 -3.21 11.75
C ARG A 21 -9.04 -3.39 13.12
N ASP A 22 -10.29 -2.98 13.28
CA ASP A 22 -11.07 -3.14 14.51
C ASP A 22 -11.33 -4.62 14.81
N ALA A 23 -11.41 -5.46 13.76
CA ALA A 23 -11.43 -6.92 13.88
C ALA A 23 -10.04 -7.53 14.22
N GLY A 24 -9.01 -6.71 14.41
CA GLY A 24 -7.65 -7.16 14.74
C GLY A 24 -6.91 -7.81 13.57
N LEU A 25 -7.41 -7.68 12.35
CA LEU A 25 -6.81 -8.30 11.18
C LEU A 25 -5.81 -7.35 10.50
N PRO A 26 -4.66 -7.87 10.07
CA PRO A 26 -3.71 -7.10 9.27
C PRO A 26 -4.27 -6.83 7.88
N VAL A 27 -4.19 -5.59 7.41
CA VAL A 27 -4.56 -5.25 6.02
C VAL A 27 -3.35 -5.43 5.13
N THR A 28 -3.41 -6.37 4.19
CA THR A 28 -2.33 -6.63 3.22
C THR A 28 -2.47 -5.75 2.00
N ARG A 29 -3.68 -5.66 1.42
CA ARG A 29 -3.97 -4.80 0.26
C ARG A 29 -5.46 -4.54 0.10
N VAL A 30 -5.79 -3.47 -0.64
CA VAL A 30 -7.15 -3.17 -1.10
C VAL A 30 -7.24 -3.43 -2.59
N VAL A 31 -8.19 -4.24 -3.01
CA VAL A 31 -8.44 -4.60 -4.42
C VAL A 31 -9.75 -3.97 -4.87
N LEU A 32 -9.68 -3.15 -5.92
CA LEU A 32 -10.86 -2.61 -6.59
C LEU A 32 -11.50 -3.69 -7.49
N ARG A 33 -12.82 -3.82 -7.40
CA ARG A 33 -13.63 -4.70 -8.23
C ARG A 33 -14.73 -3.91 -8.94
N PRO A 34 -15.33 -4.44 -10.02
CA PRO A 34 -16.40 -3.75 -10.74
C PRO A 34 -17.61 -3.38 -9.88
N ASP A 35 -17.84 -4.13 -8.80
CA ASP A 35 -18.98 -4.05 -7.89
C ASP A 35 -18.62 -3.49 -6.51
N GLY A 36 -17.35 -3.21 -6.23
CA GLY A 36 -16.94 -2.73 -4.91
C GLY A 36 -15.45 -2.86 -4.63
N ILE A 37 -15.13 -3.14 -3.38
CA ILE A 37 -13.75 -3.36 -2.89
C ILE A 37 -13.65 -4.65 -2.10
N ALA A 38 -12.49 -5.29 -2.19
CA ALA A 38 -12.07 -6.33 -1.27
C ALA A 38 -10.88 -5.82 -0.46
N VAL A 39 -10.94 -5.98 0.87
CA VAL A 39 -9.80 -5.74 1.76
C VAL A 39 -9.23 -7.11 2.11
N GLU A 40 -8.04 -7.39 1.60
CA GLU A 40 -7.39 -8.68 1.83
C GLU A 40 -6.51 -8.62 3.07
N THR A 41 -6.55 -9.71 3.83
CA THR A 41 -5.84 -9.89 5.09
C THR A 41 -5.00 -11.15 5.06
N THR A 42 -4.02 -11.25 5.94
CA THR A 42 -3.24 -12.48 6.16
C THR A 42 -3.53 -13.04 7.55
N GLU A 43 -3.36 -14.35 7.71
CA GLU A 43 -3.18 -14.94 9.04
C GLU A 43 -1.82 -14.51 9.58
N GLY A 44 -1.77 -14.08 10.85
CA GLY A 44 -0.56 -13.59 11.51
C GLY A 44 -0.57 -12.07 11.75
N ALA A 45 -0.17 -11.63 12.95
CA ALA A 45 -0.04 -10.21 13.24
C ALA A 45 1.02 -9.56 12.33
N ILE A 46 0.78 -8.35 11.83
CA ILE A 46 1.84 -7.55 11.21
C ILE A 46 2.86 -7.25 12.32
N THR A 47 4.00 -7.94 12.29
CA THR A 47 5.20 -7.39 12.90
C THR A 47 5.52 -6.15 12.09
N THR A 48 5.50 -4.98 12.75
CA THR A 48 5.95 -3.73 12.13
C THR A 48 7.48 -3.76 12.12
N GLU A 49 8.06 -4.74 11.43
CA GLU A 49 9.46 -4.69 11.07
C GLU A 49 9.57 -3.55 10.06
N PRO A 50 10.37 -2.49 10.33
CA PRO A 50 10.59 -1.44 9.36
C PRO A 50 11.05 -2.07 8.05
N PHE A 51 10.41 -1.72 6.94
CA PHE A 51 10.96 -2.04 5.62
C PHE A 51 12.28 -1.28 5.49
N ALA A 52 13.39 -1.96 5.78
CA ALA A 52 14.71 -1.41 5.59
C ALA A 52 14.88 -1.18 4.09
N LEU A 53 15.02 0.09 3.70
CA LEU A 53 15.50 0.40 2.36
C LEU A 53 16.86 -0.29 2.20
N PRO A 54 17.13 -0.93 1.06
CA PRO A 54 18.47 -1.43 0.78
C PRO A 54 19.46 -0.26 0.97
N PRO A 55 20.67 -0.53 1.49
CA PRO A 55 21.68 0.52 1.64
C PRO A 55 21.87 1.19 0.27
N GLU A 56 21.79 2.53 0.25
CA GLU A 56 22.16 3.33 -0.92
C GLU A 56 23.58 2.90 -1.33
N GLU A 57 23.73 2.28 -2.51
CA GLU A 57 25.05 1.93 -3.01
C GLU A 57 25.84 3.24 -3.19
N PRO A 58 27.07 3.35 -2.64
CA PRO A 58 27.84 4.57 -2.77
C PRO A 58 28.06 4.87 -4.26
N GLU A 59 27.67 6.07 -4.67
CA GLU A 59 27.79 6.58 -6.04
C GLU A 59 29.23 6.33 -6.51
N ALA A 60 29.39 5.38 -7.44
CA ALA A 60 30.69 4.95 -7.91
C ALA A 60 31.49 6.18 -8.35
N GLU A 61 32.60 6.40 -7.65
CA GLU A 61 33.59 7.44 -7.88
C GLU A 61 33.84 7.57 -9.38
N ARG A 62 33.24 8.62 -10.00
CA ARG A 62 33.50 8.98 -11.39
C ARG A 62 34.97 9.35 -11.44
N ARG A 63 35.81 8.39 -11.82
CA ARG A 63 37.21 8.64 -12.12
C ARG A 63 37.24 9.58 -13.31
N ASP A 64 37.57 10.85 -13.05
CA ASP A 64 37.96 11.78 -14.08
C ASP A 64 39.17 11.20 -14.81
N VAL A 65 38.93 10.68 -16.01
CA VAL A 65 39.98 10.33 -16.96
C VAL A 65 40.55 11.65 -17.45
N ILE A 66 41.70 12.06 -16.88
CA ILE A 66 42.49 13.16 -17.40
C ILE A 66 43.15 12.67 -18.69
N LEU A 67 42.78 13.29 -19.82
CA LEU A 67 43.40 13.13 -21.15
C LEU A 67 44.73 13.87 -21.24
#